data_AF-A0A929DVU6-F1
#
_entry.id   AF-A0A929DVU6-F1
#
_cell.length_a   1.000
_cell.length_b   1.000
_cell.length_c   1.000
_cell.angle_alpha   90.00
_cell.angle_beta   90.00
_cell.angle_gamma   90.00
#
_symmetry.space_group_name_H-M   'P 1'
#
loop_
_entity.id
_entity.type
_entity.pdbx_description
1 polymer ?
#
loop_
_entity_poly.entity_id
_entity_poly.type
_entity_poly.pdbx_seq_one_letter_code
_entity_poly.pdbx_strand_id
1 'polypeptide(L)'
;MKYRSLAGSCLTWVVLLFGCSQPEPQILSIEGNWVCTPETALDYPESKRITALLIGESNGGIIEARGCFMWDGSYLNPWNLEQASFSDSTQTLTLVDKDGDRYEGILDSDQHTIRGYVWSGDPGQDTPIDTVDFIRADPQLAQRLFYARMPGSNGSTAYTYKSPEALEDGLEVANINTFTGDSLVLYSLLSNIISQDYGRLESLLVMKDSLLVLEEYFYGYDKNQVHNIHSCTKSIASLVLGIVMEHHENVELSHPLFDFFPEYDSLAINGKELLSLEHLLCMTTGFPVDDTQEWVDLDDQLLNILSRPLAEVPGEVFQYNNNNSILLGGVLQNITGEPADQLVEKYLFGPMGISNYQWTYVNGLPQCHSDLQMLPRDMAKIGQLVLNNGKWGDHQLVPKAWIRNSTRPHLAESEYFDYGYHWWLRSASNKAWWDKPETRSNAGHEIVIALGFGGQYIMIVRDLNLVVVTTSSDYANGHMARSKIPLVIEKLIPLFVND
;
A
#
# COMPACT_ATOMS: atom_id res chain seq x y z
N MET A 1 -67.68 -14.16 -27.82
CA MET A 1 -68.07 -12.73 -27.88
C MET A 1 -67.02 -12.02 -28.75
N LYS A 2 -67.23 -11.90 -30.06
CA LYS A 2 -67.59 -10.67 -30.80
C LYS A 2 -66.82 -9.41 -30.36
N TYR A 3 -65.92 -8.90 -31.22
CA TYR A 3 -65.97 -7.61 -31.97
C TYR A 3 -64.65 -7.45 -32.76
N ARG A 4 -64.64 -7.59 -34.11
CA ARG A 4 -64.66 -6.55 -35.17
C ARG A 4 -63.54 -5.49 -35.03
N SER A 5 -62.49 -5.49 -35.83
CA SER A 5 -62.32 -5.11 -37.27
C SER A 5 -62.13 -3.61 -37.52
N LEU A 6 -61.03 -3.26 -38.22
CA LEU A 6 -60.85 -2.27 -39.32
C LEU A 6 -59.32 -2.05 -39.44
N ALA A 7 -58.57 -2.64 -40.38
CA ALA A 7 -58.54 -2.56 -41.85
C ALA A 7 -58.00 -1.23 -42.42
N GLY A 8 -56.88 -1.35 -43.16
CA GLY A 8 -56.27 -0.36 -44.07
C GLY A 8 -54.77 -0.23 -43.80
N SER A 9 -53.81 -0.58 -44.67
CA SER A 9 -53.80 -0.83 -46.11
C SER A 9 -52.51 -1.58 -46.54
N CYS A 10 -52.57 -2.15 -47.74
CA CYS A 10 -51.73 -3.20 -48.33
C CYS A 10 -50.29 -2.86 -48.78
N LEU A 11 -49.47 -3.93 -48.83
CA LEU A 11 -48.39 -4.29 -49.79
C LEU A 11 -47.06 -3.51 -49.62
N THR A 12 -45.85 -4.10 -49.54
CA THR A 12 -45.32 -5.31 -50.21
C THR A 12 -43.94 -5.69 -49.61
N TRP A 13 -43.63 -7.00 -49.54
CA TRP A 13 -42.34 -7.72 -49.38
C TRP A 13 -41.16 -7.10 -48.60
N VAL A 14 -40.79 -7.73 -47.47
CA VAL A 14 -39.36 -7.89 -47.10
C VAL A 14 -39.10 -9.32 -46.67
N VAL A 15 -38.07 -9.86 -47.31
CA VAL A 15 -37.52 -11.21 -47.24
C VAL A 15 -37.02 -11.54 -45.83
N LEU A 16 -37.39 -12.72 -45.32
CA LEU A 16 -36.67 -13.39 -44.24
C LEU A 16 -35.27 -13.74 -44.74
N LEU A 17 -34.28 -12.93 -44.39
CA LEU A 17 -32.88 -13.35 -44.37
C LEU A 17 -32.50 -13.53 -42.91
N PHE A 18 -32.38 -14.80 -42.51
CA PHE A 18 -31.55 -15.19 -41.38
C PHE A 18 -30.14 -14.66 -41.66
N GLY A 19 -29.84 -13.48 -41.13
CA GLY A 19 -28.48 -13.00 -40.98
C GLY A 19 -27.82 -13.87 -39.91
N CYS A 20 -27.23 -14.97 -40.33
CA CYS A 20 -26.19 -15.64 -39.60
C CYS A 20 -25.07 -14.60 -39.45
N SER A 21 -25.06 -13.84 -38.34
CA SER A 21 -23.85 -13.17 -37.91
C SER A 21 -22.89 -14.29 -37.51
N GLN A 22 -22.16 -14.81 -38.50
CA GLN A 22 -20.88 -15.42 -38.23
C GLN A 22 -20.16 -14.44 -37.29
N PRO A 23 -19.64 -14.87 -36.13
CA PRO A 23 -18.66 -14.07 -35.43
C PRO A 23 -17.62 -13.69 -36.49
N GLU A 24 -17.25 -12.42 -36.58
CA GLU A 24 -16.03 -12.09 -37.31
C GLU A 24 -14.96 -13.07 -36.85
N PRO A 25 -14.17 -13.68 -37.76
CA PRO A 25 -13.09 -14.54 -37.33
C PRO A 25 -12.23 -13.68 -36.41
N GLN A 26 -12.22 -14.01 -35.12
CA GLN A 26 -11.24 -13.44 -34.21
C GLN A 26 -9.91 -13.70 -34.89
N ILE A 27 -9.24 -12.63 -35.33
CA ILE A 27 -7.82 -12.70 -35.63
C ILE A 27 -7.21 -12.95 -34.26
N LEU A 28 -7.05 -14.23 -33.93
CA LEU A 28 -6.47 -14.66 -32.68
C LEU A 28 -5.00 -14.25 -32.76
N SER A 29 -4.66 -13.20 -32.01
CA SER A 29 -3.33 -12.57 -31.88
C SER A 29 -2.71 -13.02 -30.56
N ILE A 30 -1.38 -13.11 -30.47
CA ILE A 30 -0.68 -13.36 -29.18
C ILE A 30 -0.92 -12.23 -28.17
N GLU A 31 -1.38 -11.07 -28.62
CA GLU A 31 -1.75 -9.96 -27.77
C GLU A 31 -2.76 -10.35 -26.69
N GLY A 32 -2.61 -9.71 -25.54
CA GLY A 32 -3.50 -9.87 -24.39
C GLY A 32 -2.75 -10.22 -23.12
N ASN A 33 -3.52 -10.69 -22.15
CA ASN A 33 -3.03 -11.02 -20.82
C ASN A 33 -2.83 -12.51 -20.68
N TRP A 34 -1.79 -12.82 -19.96
CA TRP A 34 -1.33 -14.17 -19.72
C TRP A 34 -0.98 -14.29 -18.23
N VAL A 35 -1.31 -15.41 -17.62
CA VAL A 35 -0.87 -15.77 -16.27
C VAL A 35 -0.32 -17.17 -16.29
N CYS A 36 0.63 -17.48 -15.40
CA CYS A 36 1.13 -18.85 -15.34
C CYS A 36 -0.01 -19.83 -15.05
N THR A 37 0.13 -21.06 -15.55
CA THR A 37 -0.77 -22.15 -15.23
C THR A 37 -0.79 -22.42 -13.72
N PRO A 38 -1.89 -22.98 -13.18
CA PRO A 38 -1.91 -23.45 -11.79
C PRO A 38 -0.76 -24.41 -11.50
N GLU A 39 -0.39 -25.28 -12.44
CA GLU A 39 0.71 -26.22 -12.31
C GLU A 39 2.05 -25.49 -12.13
N THR A 40 2.38 -24.53 -12.99
CA THR A 40 3.59 -23.70 -12.85
C THR A 40 3.58 -22.89 -11.56
N ALA A 41 2.41 -22.44 -11.09
CA ALA A 41 2.31 -21.70 -9.83
C ALA A 41 2.65 -22.59 -8.60
N LEU A 42 2.45 -23.91 -8.68
CA LEU A 42 2.77 -24.85 -7.60
C LEU A 42 4.29 -25.05 -7.40
N ASP A 43 5.10 -24.78 -8.42
CA ASP A 43 6.56 -24.97 -8.37
C ASP A 43 7.26 -23.89 -7.52
N TYR A 44 6.55 -22.83 -7.12
CA TYR A 44 7.07 -21.78 -6.24
C TYR A 44 6.62 -21.96 -4.79
N PRO A 45 7.42 -21.51 -3.80
CA PRO A 45 7.11 -21.68 -2.37
C PRO A 45 5.69 -21.22 -2.02
N GLU A 46 4.98 -22.07 -1.29
CA GLU A 46 3.59 -21.88 -0.83
C GLU A 46 2.52 -21.73 -1.93
N SER A 47 2.84 -21.95 -3.22
CA SER A 47 1.89 -21.82 -4.33
C SER A 47 1.25 -20.42 -4.47
N LYS A 48 1.89 -19.39 -3.89
CA LYS A 48 1.37 -18.01 -3.82
C LYS A 48 1.95 -17.08 -4.87
N ARG A 49 2.99 -17.51 -5.59
CA ARG A 49 3.64 -16.72 -6.63
C ARG A 49 3.01 -17.01 -7.98
N ILE A 50 2.30 -16.02 -8.52
CA ILE A 50 1.73 -16.09 -9.87
C ILE A 50 2.49 -15.11 -10.75
N THR A 51 2.95 -15.55 -11.91
CA THR A 51 3.53 -14.66 -12.92
C THR A 51 2.44 -14.20 -13.88
N ALA A 52 2.46 -12.92 -14.24
CA ALA A 52 1.56 -12.35 -15.22
C ALA A 52 2.35 -11.64 -16.30
N LEU A 53 1.84 -11.69 -17.52
CA LEU A 53 2.46 -11.15 -18.71
C LEU A 53 1.38 -10.45 -19.56
N LEU A 54 1.62 -9.20 -19.89
CA LEU A 54 0.84 -8.42 -20.85
C LEU A 54 1.67 -8.30 -22.12
N ILE A 55 1.11 -8.75 -23.24
CA ILE A 55 1.70 -8.64 -24.56
C ILE A 55 0.85 -7.68 -25.39
N GLY A 56 1.51 -6.68 -25.96
CA GLY A 56 0.89 -5.71 -26.88
C GLY A 56 1.74 -5.53 -28.12
N GLU A 57 1.18 -4.84 -29.11
CA GLU A 57 1.87 -4.46 -30.33
C GLU A 57 1.85 -2.93 -30.47
N SER A 58 3.01 -2.32 -30.72
CA SER A 58 3.10 -0.88 -30.99
C SER A 58 3.08 -0.58 -32.49
N ASN A 59 2.89 0.69 -32.83
CA ASN A 59 2.79 1.14 -34.22
C ASN A 59 4.01 0.70 -35.04
N GLY A 60 3.83 -0.27 -35.94
CA GLY A 60 4.87 -0.80 -36.79
C GLY A 60 5.17 -2.30 -36.64
N GLY A 61 4.35 -3.06 -35.89
CA GLY A 61 4.53 -4.51 -35.78
C GLY A 61 5.48 -4.95 -34.67
N ILE A 62 5.87 -4.03 -33.78
CA ILE A 62 6.84 -4.32 -32.72
C ILE A 62 6.08 -4.85 -31.51
N ILE A 63 6.41 -6.07 -31.10
CA ILE A 63 5.87 -6.67 -29.88
C ILE A 63 6.51 -6.01 -28.65
N GLU A 64 5.66 -5.61 -27.72
CA GLU A 64 6.05 -5.12 -26.41
C GLU A 64 5.46 -6.05 -25.35
N ALA A 65 6.24 -6.34 -24.32
CA ALA A 65 5.81 -7.20 -23.23
C ALA A 65 6.12 -6.56 -21.88
N ARG A 66 5.18 -6.69 -20.94
CA ARG A 66 5.36 -6.29 -19.55
C ARG A 66 5.02 -7.48 -18.67
N GLY A 67 5.96 -7.89 -17.83
CA GLY A 67 5.74 -8.97 -16.87
C GLY A 67 5.68 -8.45 -15.44
N CYS A 68 5.01 -9.17 -14.56
CA CYS A 68 5.12 -8.97 -13.12
C CYS A 68 4.94 -10.27 -12.34
N PHE A 69 5.47 -10.30 -11.12
CA PHE A 69 5.15 -11.28 -10.11
C PHE A 69 4.01 -10.76 -9.24
N MET A 70 3.10 -11.66 -8.90
CA MET A 70 2.12 -11.49 -7.85
C MET A 70 2.47 -12.38 -6.67
N TRP A 71 2.15 -11.93 -5.46
CA TRP A 71 2.18 -12.73 -4.24
C TRP A 71 0.83 -12.60 -3.54
N ASP A 72 0.17 -13.73 -3.30
CA ASP A 72 -1.15 -13.77 -2.65
C ASP A 72 -2.18 -12.85 -3.33
N GLY A 73 -2.22 -12.90 -4.66
CA GLY A 73 -3.10 -12.09 -5.51
C GLY A 73 -2.74 -10.60 -5.61
N SER A 74 -1.69 -10.14 -4.93
CA SER A 74 -1.24 -8.75 -4.93
C SER A 74 0.00 -8.55 -5.78
N TYR A 75 0.15 -7.37 -6.38
CA TYR A 75 1.37 -7.04 -7.13
C TYR A 75 2.60 -7.11 -6.22
N LEU A 76 3.63 -7.81 -6.67
CA LEU A 76 4.91 -7.88 -5.99
C LEU A 76 5.94 -7.01 -6.73
N ASN A 77 6.43 -7.47 -7.88
CA ASN A 77 7.55 -6.85 -8.59
C ASN A 77 7.40 -6.95 -10.11
N PRO A 78 7.91 -5.98 -10.89
CA PRO A 78 7.93 -6.07 -12.35
C PRO A 78 9.00 -7.07 -12.82
N TRP A 79 8.84 -7.56 -14.04
CA TRP A 79 9.88 -8.21 -14.80
C TRP A 79 10.72 -7.14 -15.49
N ASN A 80 12.05 -7.22 -15.38
CA ASN A 80 12.95 -6.27 -16.04
C ASN A 80 13.20 -6.67 -17.49
N LEU A 81 12.12 -6.82 -18.27
CA LEU A 81 12.19 -7.19 -19.69
C LEU A 81 12.83 -6.06 -20.50
N GLU A 82 13.80 -6.40 -21.34
CA GLU A 82 14.42 -5.49 -22.30
C GLU A 82 13.93 -5.71 -23.72
N GLN A 83 13.64 -6.96 -24.09
CA GLN A 83 13.25 -7.32 -25.44
C GLN A 83 12.08 -8.30 -25.44
N ALA A 84 11.18 -8.12 -26.40
CA ALA A 84 10.12 -9.05 -26.72
C ALA A 84 10.03 -9.21 -28.23
N SER A 85 9.80 -10.43 -28.70
CA SER A 85 9.57 -10.72 -30.11
C SER A 85 8.66 -11.92 -30.27
N PHE A 86 7.90 -11.94 -31.35
CA PHE A 86 7.04 -13.06 -31.72
C PHE A 86 7.26 -13.45 -33.18
N SER A 87 7.34 -14.74 -33.43
CA SER A 87 7.50 -15.31 -34.78
C SER A 87 6.23 -16.04 -35.19
N ASP A 88 5.48 -15.48 -36.13
CA ASP A 88 4.24 -16.09 -36.65
C ASP A 88 4.49 -17.46 -37.32
N SER A 89 5.64 -17.66 -37.94
CA SER A 89 5.94 -18.92 -38.65
C SER A 89 6.19 -20.08 -37.70
N THR A 90 6.73 -19.80 -36.51
CA THR A 90 7.06 -20.81 -35.50
C THR A 90 6.14 -20.74 -34.27
N GLN A 91 5.26 -19.74 -34.21
CA GLN A 91 4.40 -19.42 -33.07
C GLN A 91 5.22 -19.24 -31.77
N THR A 92 6.44 -18.70 -31.89
CA THR A 92 7.39 -18.60 -30.77
C THR A 92 7.45 -17.18 -30.23
N LEU A 93 7.16 -17.03 -28.94
CA LEU A 93 7.43 -15.84 -28.14
C LEU A 93 8.83 -15.94 -27.54
N THR A 94 9.63 -14.91 -27.71
CA THR A 94 10.93 -14.76 -27.04
C THR A 94 10.91 -13.49 -26.20
N LEU A 95 11.19 -13.63 -24.91
CA LEU A 95 11.38 -12.53 -23.98
C LEU A 95 12.81 -12.59 -23.44
N VAL A 96 13.46 -11.44 -23.31
CA VAL A 96 14.81 -11.33 -22.74
C VAL A 96 14.80 -10.24 -21.69
N ASP A 97 15.35 -10.54 -20.52
CA ASP A 97 15.51 -9.57 -19.45
C ASP A 97 16.89 -8.88 -19.46
N LYS A 98 17.06 -7.90 -18.58
CA LYS A 98 18.30 -7.11 -18.46
C LYS A 98 19.55 -7.92 -18.09
N ASP A 99 19.36 -9.07 -17.44
CA ASP A 99 20.45 -9.92 -16.96
C ASP A 99 20.84 -10.94 -18.06
N GLY A 100 20.10 -10.95 -19.18
CA GLY A 100 20.31 -11.80 -20.34
C GLY A 100 19.55 -13.14 -20.25
N ASP A 101 18.77 -13.35 -19.18
CA ASP A 101 17.91 -14.50 -19.04
C ASP A 101 16.81 -14.43 -20.11
N ARG A 102 16.49 -15.58 -20.69
CA ARG A 102 15.62 -15.71 -21.86
C ARG A 102 14.47 -16.65 -21.57
N TYR A 103 13.24 -16.23 -21.89
CA TYR A 103 12.09 -17.10 -22.00
C TYR A 103 11.79 -17.40 -23.48
N GLU A 104 11.59 -18.67 -23.81
CA GLU A 104 11.12 -19.10 -25.12
C GLU A 104 9.85 -19.94 -24.95
N GLY A 105 8.72 -19.41 -25.44
CA GLY A 105 7.42 -20.04 -25.34
C GLY A 105 6.77 -20.28 -26.70
N ILE A 106 6.09 -21.41 -26.86
CA ILE A 106 5.34 -21.75 -28.08
C ILE A 106 3.85 -21.59 -27.81
N LEU A 107 3.20 -20.70 -28.57
CA LEU A 107 1.76 -20.52 -28.56
C LEU A 107 1.09 -21.74 -29.22
N ASP A 108 0.14 -22.34 -28.53
CA ASP A 108 -0.59 -23.49 -29.05
C ASP A 108 -1.61 -23.12 -30.14
N SER A 109 -2.13 -24.14 -30.83
CA SER A 109 -2.98 -23.91 -32.01
C SER A 109 -4.37 -23.37 -31.68
N ASP A 110 -4.85 -23.55 -30.44
CA ASP A 110 -6.07 -22.88 -29.95
C ASP A 110 -5.78 -21.49 -29.37
N GLN A 111 -4.51 -21.10 -29.30
CA GLN A 111 -3.99 -19.85 -28.76
C GLN A 111 -4.43 -19.55 -27.33
N HIS A 112 -4.66 -20.58 -26.51
CA HIS A 112 -5.00 -20.41 -25.11
C HIS A 112 -3.80 -20.61 -24.18
N THR A 113 -2.75 -21.27 -24.65
CA THR A 113 -1.58 -21.62 -23.84
C THR A 113 -0.28 -21.25 -24.54
N ILE A 114 0.66 -20.67 -23.81
CA ILE A 114 2.06 -20.57 -24.23
C ILE A 114 2.86 -21.53 -23.36
N ARG A 115 3.47 -22.55 -23.97
CA ARG A 115 4.33 -23.50 -23.25
C ARG A 115 5.78 -23.12 -23.43
N GLY A 116 6.52 -22.92 -22.35
CA GLY A 116 7.85 -22.35 -22.49
C GLY A 116 8.88 -22.71 -21.45
N TYR A 117 10.11 -22.42 -21.84
CA TYR A 117 11.34 -22.74 -21.12
C TYR A 117 12.07 -21.45 -20.77
N VAL A 118 12.63 -21.40 -19.57
CA VAL A 118 13.50 -20.32 -19.10
C VAL A 118 14.95 -20.77 -19.24
N TRP A 119 15.80 -19.89 -19.76
CA TRP A 119 17.21 -20.10 -20.00
C TRP A 119 18.00 -19.03 -19.27
N SER A 120 19.11 -19.41 -18.65
CA SER A 120 20.02 -18.45 -18.03
C SER A 120 20.84 -17.69 -19.09
N GLY A 121 21.10 -16.41 -18.85
CA GLY A 121 22.05 -15.60 -19.60
C GLY A 121 23.52 -15.94 -19.33
N ASP A 122 23.81 -16.81 -18.36
CA ASP A 122 25.17 -17.20 -17.99
C ASP A 122 25.88 -17.96 -19.12
N PRO A 123 27.15 -17.60 -19.45
CA PRO A 123 27.90 -18.26 -20.51
C PRO A 123 28.04 -19.78 -20.29
N GLY A 124 27.60 -20.57 -21.27
CA GLY A 124 27.74 -22.04 -21.26
C GLY A 124 26.56 -22.81 -20.65
N GLN A 125 25.47 -22.13 -20.29
CA GLN A 125 24.18 -22.73 -19.93
C GLN A 125 23.36 -23.03 -21.20
N ASP A 126 23.54 -24.23 -21.77
CA ASP A 126 22.81 -24.70 -22.96
C ASP A 126 21.60 -25.59 -22.63
N THR A 127 21.10 -25.56 -21.38
CA THR A 127 19.89 -26.27 -20.95
C THR A 127 18.92 -25.34 -20.24
N PRO A 128 17.59 -25.54 -20.38
CA PRO A 128 16.62 -24.78 -19.61
C PRO A 128 16.86 -24.91 -18.11
N ILE A 129 16.71 -23.80 -17.39
CA ILE A 129 16.80 -23.75 -15.92
C ILE A 129 15.44 -23.88 -15.24
N ASP A 130 14.35 -23.57 -15.97
CA ASP A 130 12.98 -23.64 -15.46
C ASP A 130 11.97 -23.82 -16.62
N THR A 131 10.72 -24.15 -16.28
CA THR A 131 9.58 -24.21 -17.20
C THR A 131 8.47 -23.30 -16.71
N VAL A 132 7.96 -22.45 -17.59
CA VAL A 132 6.86 -21.53 -17.27
C VAL A 132 5.83 -21.58 -18.38
N ASP A 133 4.68 -22.16 -18.07
CA ASP A 133 3.56 -22.20 -18.98
C ASP A 133 2.56 -21.09 -18.63
N PHE A 134 2.06 -20.39 -19.64
CA PHE A 134 1.06 -19.35 -19.50
C PHE A 134 -0.27 -19.76 -20.11
N ILE A 135 -1.36 -19.32 -19.49
CA ILE A 135 -2.72 -19.37 -20.03
C ILE A 135 -3.29 -17.96 -20.18
N ARG A 136 -4.20 -17.76 -21.13
CA ARG A 136 -4.91 -16.48 -21.27
C ARG A 136 -5.64 -16.09 -19.99
N ALA A 137 -5.50 -14.83 -19.61
CA ALA A 137 -6.11 -14.26 -18.43
C ALA A 137 -7.21 -13.24 -18.77
N ASP A 138 -8.05 -12.92 -17.79
CA ASP A 138 -9.08 -11.89 -17.89
C ASP A 138 -8.47 -10.55 -18.34
N PRO A 139 -9.03 -9.87 -19.36
CA PRO A 139 -8.64 -8.50 -19.72
C PRO A 139 -8.58 -7.52 -18.54
N GLN A 140 -9.45 -7.65 -17.54
CA GLN A 140 -9.47 -6.82 -16.33
C GLN A 140 -8.25 -7.03 -15.43
N LEU A 141 -7.56 -8.17 -15.56
CA LEU A 141 -6.32 -8.40 -14.84
C LEU A 141 -5.20 -7.44 -15.30
N ALA A 142 -5.16 -7.07 -16.59
CA ALA A 142 -4.21 -6.06 -17.06
C ALA A 142 -4.43 -4.70 -16.39
N GLN A 143 -5.69 -4.29 -16.25
CA GLN A 143 -6.01 -3.06 -15.54
C GLN A 143 -5.43 -3.11 -14.13
N ARG A 144 -5.61 -4.23 -13.43
CA ARG A 144 -5.11 -4.39 -12.08
C ARG A 144 -3.59 -4.42 -12.00
N LEU A 145 -2.89 -4.96 -13.00
CA LEU A 145 -1.46 -5.21 -12.88
C LEU A 145 -0.56 -4.20 -13.61
N PHE A 146 -1.01 -3.61 -14.70
CA PHE A 146 -0.11 -2.87 -15.60
C PHE A 146 -0.53 -1.41 -15.83
N TYR A 147 -1.81 -1.08 -15.65
CA TYR A 147 -2.34 0.23 -15.99
C TYR A 147 -2.87 0.96 -14.76
N ALA A 148 -2.22 2.06 -14.37
CA ALA A 148 -2.73 2.95 -13.33
C ALA A 148 -4.16 3.42 -13.67
N ARG A 149 -4.42 3.73 -14.94
CA ARG A 149 -5.77 3.83 -15.52
C ARG A 149 -5.81 3.16 -16.88
N MET A 150 -6.92 2.50 -17.19
CA MET A 150 -7.14 1.95 -18.53
C MET A 150 -7.19 3.08 -19.55
N PRO A 151 -6.41 3.00 -20.64
CA PRO A 151 -6.57 3.90 -21.76
C PRO A 151 -7.99 3.79 -22.34
N GLY A 152 -8.56 4.92 -22.76
CA GLY A 152 -9.78 4.93 -23.55
C GLY A 152 -9.58 4.27 -24.92
N SER A 153 -10.66 4.09 -25.69
CA SER A 153 -10.60 3.46 -27.02
C SER A 153 -9.69 4.18 -28.03
N ASN A 154 -9.30 5.43 -27.74
CA ASN A 154 -8.36 6.23 -28.51
C ASN A 154 -6.93 6.21 -27.93
N GLY A 155 -6.65 5.33 -26.96
CA GLY A 155 -5.37 5.27 -26.24
C GLY A 155 -5.16 6.39 -25.22
N SER A 156 -6.13 7.30 -25.04
CA SER A 156 -5.98 8.43 -24.11
C SER A 156 -6.13 7.98 -22.66
N THR A 157 -5.21 8.42 -21.81
CA THR A 157 -5.26 8.29 -20.35
C THR A 157 -5.58 9.62 -19.67
N ALA A 158 -6.20 10.55 -20.41
CA ALA A 158 -6.45 11.91 -19.94
C ALA A 158 -7.23 11.92 -18.61
N TYR A 159 -6.66 12.59 -17.62
CA TYR A 159 -7.29 12.76 -16.31
C TYR A 159 -8.35 13.86 -16.36
N THR A 160 -9.50 13.59 -15.74
CA THR A 160 -10.53 14.60 -15.46
C THR A 160 -10.92 14.48 -14.01
N TYR A 161 -10.66 15.54 -13.25
CA TYR A 161 -11.06 15.62 -11.84
C TYR A 161 -12.57 15.47 -11.67
N LYS A 162 -12.96 14.73 -10.64
CA LYS A 162 -14.33 14.64 -10.13
C LYS A 162 -14.29 14.88 -8.63
N SER A 163 -15.28 15.59 -8.11
CA SER A 163 -15.42 15.74 -6.66
C SER A 163 -15.64 14.38 -6.00
N PRO A 164 -15.05 14.13 -4.82
CA PRO A 164 -15.25 12.90 -4.05
C PRO A 164 -16.73 12.63 -3.81
N GLU A 165 -17.08 11.34 -3.72
CA GLU A 165 -18.46 10.93 -3.45
C GLU A 165 -18.77 11.08 -1.96
N ALA A 166 -19.87 11.75 -1.65
CA ALA A 166 -20.39 11.82 -0.28
C ALA A 166 -20.97 10.45 0.11
N LEU A 167 -20.42 9.84 1.16
CA LEU A 167 -20.85 8.55 1.70
C LEU A 167 -21.35 8.73 3.14
N GLU A 168 -22.06 7.73 3.65
CA GLU A 168 -22.46 7.66 5.06
C GLU A 168 -21.32 7.12 5.94
N ASP A 169 -20.10 7.59 5.72
CA ASP A 169 -18.89 7.14 6.43
C ASP A 169 -18.32 8.19 7.40
N GLY A 170 -19.00 9.33 7.55
CA GLY A 170 -18.60 10.42 8.44
C GLY A 170 -17.58 11.39 7.85
N LEU A 171 -17.15 11.22 6.60
CA LEU A 171 -16.35 12.21 5.89
C LEU A 171 -17.25 13.17 5.11
N GLU A 172 -17.05 14.47 5.31
CA GLU A 172 -17.62 15.49 4.45
C GLU A 172 -16.73 15.69 3.22
N VAL A 173 -17.33 16.06 2.08
CA VAL A 173 -16.63 16.20 0.80
C VAL A 173 -16.75 17.61 0.25
N ALA A 174 -15.75 18.06 -0.50
CA ALA A 174 -15.77 19.33 -1.20
C ALA A 174 -15.05 19.25 -2.56
N ASN A 175 -15.27 20.27 -3.39
CA ASN A 175 -14.56 20.40 -4.65
C ASN A 175 -13.18 21.01 -4.41
N ILE A 176 -12.11 20.40 -4.89
CA ILE A 176 -10.74 20.89 -4.68
C ILE A 176 -10.53 22.33 -5.16
N ASN A 177 -11.28 22.77 -6.18
CA ASN A 177 -11.19 24.13 -6.72
C ASN A 177 -11.68 25.21 -5.75
N THR A 178 -12.30 24.84 -4.62
CA THR A 178 -12.58 25.81 -3.54
C THR A 178 -11.34 26.18 -2.75
N PHE A 179 -10.27 25.37 -2.84
CA PHE A 179 -9.02 25.53 -2.09
C PHE A 179 -7.81 25.88 -2.96
N THR A 180 -7.88 25.60 -4.26
CA THR A 180 -6.80 25.91 -5.20
C THR A 180 -7.37 26.43 -6.53
N GLY A 181 -6.72 27.45 -7.09
CA GLY A 181 -6.98 27.92 -8.46
C GLY A 181 -6.09 27.27 -9.51
N ASP A 182 -5.07 26.51 -9.11
CA ASP A 182 -4.07 25.95 -10.01
C ASP A 182 -4.47 24.56 -10.50
N SER A 183 -5.47 24.53 -11.38
CA SER A 183 -5.90 23.28 -11.99
C SER A 183 -4.78 22.63 -12.81
N LEU A 184 -3.86 23.40 -13.41
CA LEU A 184 -2.78 22.86 -14.25
C LEU A 184 -1.81 22.01 -13.45
N VAL A 185 -1.41 22.44 -12.26
CA VAL A 185 -0.51 21.66 -11.39
C VAL A 185 -1.20 20.37 -10.94
N LEU A 186 -2.50 20.42 -10.58
CA LEU A 186 -3.27 19.22 -10.26
C LEU A 186 -3.30 18.24 -11.45
N TYR A 187 -3.68 18.71 -12.64
CA TYR A 187 -3.72 17.86 -13.83
C TYR A 187 -2.35 17.27 -14.19
N SER A 188 -1.28 18.06 -14.05
CA SER A 188 0.09 17.57 -14.27
C SER A 188 0.49 16.49 -13.27
N LEU A 189 0.19 16.70 -11.98
CA LEU A 189 0.48 15.72 -10.93
C LEU A 189 -0.22 14.39 -11.22
N LEU A 190 -1.52 14.43 -11.50
CA LEU A 190 -2.29 13.21 -11.77
C LEU A 190 -1.88 12.56 -13.10
N SER A 191 -1.51 13.34 -14.11
CA SER A 191 -0.94 12.80 -15.36
C SER A 191 0.35 12.03 -15.09
N ASN A 192 1.26 12.56 -14.28
CA ASN A 192 2.53 11.92 -13.95
C ASN A 192 2.33 10.65 -13.10
N ILE A 193 1.34 10.64 -12.19
CA ILE A 193 0.95 9.43 -11.45
C ILE A 193 0.41 8.36 -12.44
N ILE A 194 -0.45 8.74 -13.37
CA ILE A 194 -1.00 7.81 -14.38
C ILE A 194 0.08 7.27 -15.31
N SER A 195 1.08 8.09 -15.63
CA SER A 195 2.30 7.70 -16.37
C SER A 195 3.28 6.87 -15.55
N GLN A 196 3.02 6.66 -14.25
CA GLN A 196 3.84 5.86 -13.33
C GLN A 196 5.20 6.49 -12.99
N ASP A 197 5.34 7.81 -13.13
CA ASP A 197 6.57 8.56 -12.82
C ASP A 197 6.92 8.50 -11.32
N TYR A 198 5.94 8.19 -10.48
CA TYR A 198 6.05 8.06 -9.02
C TYR A 198 5.88 6.62 -8.53
N GLY A 199 6.14 5.65 -9.42
CA GLY A 199 5.93 4.24 -9.14
C GLY A 199 4.45 3.85 -9.12
N ARG A 200 4.16 2.75 -8.41
CA ARG A 200 2.86 2.11 -8.36
C ARG A 200 2.01 2.63 -7.20
N LEU A 201 1.44 3.82 -7.40
CA LEU A 201 0.45 4.39 -6.48
C LEU A 201 -0.92 3.76 -6.72
N GLU A 202 -1.56 3.23 -5.69
CA GLU A 202 -2.85 2.53 -5.75
C GLU A 202 -4.02 3.42 -5.32
N SER A 203 -3.77 4.38 -4.43
CA SER A 203 -4.73 5.42 -4.07
C SER A 203 -4.05 6.71 -3.63
N LEU A 204 -4.73 7.84 -3.83
CA LEU A 204 -4.37 9.16 -3.35
C LEU A 204 -5.62 9.87 -2.83
N LEU A 205 -5.66 10.12 -1.52
CA LEU A 205 -6.72 10.90 -0.89
C LEU A 205 -6.13 12.16 -0.26
N VAL A 206 -6.87 13.27 -0.37
CA VAL A 206 -6.49 14.55 0.21
C VAL A 206 -7.67 15.14 0.96
N MET A 207 -7.48 15.42 2.24
CA MET A 207 -8.39 16.22 3.03
C MET A 207 -7.80 17.60 3.30
N LYS A 208 -8.64 18.63 3.17
CA LYS A 208 -8.31 20.02 3.48
C LYS A 208 -9.43 20.61 4.33
N ASP A 209 -9.06 21.21 5.47
CA ASP A 209 -10.02 21.81 6.42
C ASP A 209 -11.17 20.87 6.77
N SER A 210 -10.83 19.61 7.09
CA SER A 210 -11.77 18.51 7.42
C SER A 210 -12.68 18.02 6.27
N LEU A 211 -12.48 18.51 5.04
CA LEU A 211 -13.23 18.06 3.85
C LEU A 211 -12.35 17.19 2.97
N LEU A 212 -12.85 16.04 2.52
CA LEU A 212 -12.23 15.23 1.47
C LEU A 212 -12.40 15.94 0.13
N VAL A 213 -11.28 16.34 -0.49
CA VAL A 213 -11.27 17.17 -1.72
C VAL A 213 -10.73 16.45 -2.94
N LEU A 214 -9.89 15.43 -2.75
CA LEU A 214 -9.38 14.55 -3.80
C LEU A 214 -9.48 13.10 -3.32
N GLU A 215 -9.99 12.23 -4.17
CA GLU A 215 -10.16 10.80 -3.92
C GLU A 215 -9.93 10.06 -5.23
N GLU A 216 -8.74 9.49 -5.40
CA GLU A 216 -8.35 8.82 -6.62
C GLU A 216 -7.82 7.42 -6.33
N TYR A 217 -8.21 6.47 -7.17
CA TYR A 217 -7.78 5.09 -7.13
C TYR A 217 -7.21 4.68 -8.49
N PHE A 218 -6.23 3.80 -8.46
CA PHE A 218 -5.47 3.36 -9.63
C PHE A 218 -5.38 1.84 -9.66
N TYR A 219 -4.94 1.26 -10.79
CA TYR A 219 -4.71 -0.17 -10.91
C TYR A 219 -5.94 -1.02 -10.54
N GLY A 220 -7.12 -0.53 -10.92
CA GLY A 220 -8.40 -1.20 -10.65
C GLY A 220 -8.80 -1.23 -9.18
N TYR A 221 -8.07 -0.55 -8.28
CA TYR A 221 -8.51 -0.35 -6.91
C TYR A 221 -9.73 0.57 -6.85
N ASP A 222 -10.54 0.42 -5.81
CA ASP A 222 -11.63 1.32 -5.49
C ASP A 222 -11.80 1.56 -3.97
N LYS A 223 -12.72 2.46 -3.63
CA LYS A 223 -13.01 2.91 -2.26
C LYS A 223 -13.47 1.82 -1.28
N ASN A 224 -13.84 0.64 -1.76
CA ASN A 224 -14.32 -0.48 -0.96
C ASN A 224 -13.24 -1.55 -0.72
N GLN A 225 -12.02 -1.33 -1.22
CA GLN A 225 -10.93 -2.29 -1.09
C GLN A 225 -9.91 -1.85 -0.03
N VAL A 226 -9.63 -2.76 0.89
CA VAL A 226 -8.63 -2.57 1.94
C VAL A 226 -7.22 -2.72 1.38
N HIS A 227 -6.27 -2.05 2.02
CA HIS A 227 -4.84 -2.16 1.72
C HIS A 227 -4.08 -2.48 3.00
N ASN A 228 -3.05 -3.33 2.93
CA ASN A 228 -2.09 -3.46 4.02
C ASN A 228 -1.36 -2.12 4.19
N ILE A 229 -1.54 -1.48 5.35
CA ILE A 229 -0.93 -0.17 5.65
C ILE A 229 0.47 -0.30 6.24
N HIS A 230 0.95 -1.55 6.39
CA HIS A 230 2.26 -1.91 6.90
C HIS A 230 2.55 -1.19 8.23
N SER A 231 3.71 -0.54 8.33
CA SER A 231 4.15 0.15 9.54
C SER A 231 3.27 1.33 9.98
N CYS A 232 2.28 1.80 9.20
CA CYS A 232 1.27 2.73 9.73
C CYS A 232 0.49 2.13 10.92
N THR A 233 0.45 0.80 11.01
CA THR A 233 -0.13 0.04 12.14
C THR A 233 0.48 0.45 13.48
N LYS A 234 1.79 0.75 13.52
CA LYS A 234 2.49 1.18 14.74
C LYS A 234 1.91 2.48 15.32
N SER A 235 1.58 3.41 14.44
CA SER A 235 0.98 4.69 14.80
C SER A 235 -0.43 4.51 15.36
N ILE A 236 -1.21 3.56 14.83
CA ILE A 236 -2.53 3.21 15.37
C ILE A 236 -2.40 2.53 16.74
N ALA A 237 -1.47 1.57 16.90
CA ALA A 237 -1.18 0.97 18.20
C ALA A 237 -0.75 2.02 19.26
N SER A 238 0.01 3.05 18.84
CA SER A 238 0.34 4.20 19.70
C SER A 238 -0.89 5.00 20.11
N LEU A 239 -1.85 5.25 19.21
CA LEU A 239 -3.11 5.92 19.58
C LEU A 239 -3.89 5.12 20.63
N VAL A 240 -3.97 3.80 20.46
CA VAL A 240 -4.64 2.89 21.41
C VAL A 240 -3.97 2.92 22.77
N LEU A 241 -2.64 2.89 22.82
CA LEU A 241 -1.92 2.99 24.10
C LEU A 241 -2.29 4.28 24.83
N GLY A 242 -2.35 5.41 24.12
CA GLY A 242 -2.77 6.69 24.71
C GLY A 242 -4.17 6.64 25.32
N ILE A 243 -5.10 5.95 24.66
CA ILE A 243 -6.46 5.72 25.18
C ILE A 243 -6.42 4.84 26.44
N VAL A 244 -5.68 3.72 26.37
CA VAL A 244 -5.55 2.79 27.50
C VAL A 244 -4.94 3.47 28.71
N MET A 245 -3.89 4.27 28.54
CA MET A 245 -3.25 5.00 29.63
C MET A 245 -4.20 6.00 30.32
N GLU A 246 -5.12 6.63 29.57
CA GLU A 246 -6.16 7.50 30.17
C GLU A 246 -7.13 6.72 31.07
N HIS A 247 -7.44 5.47 30.71
CA HIS A 247 -8.32 4.60 31.50
C HIS A 247 -7.61 3.87 32.64
N HIS A 248 -6.27 3.87 32.66
CA HIS A 248 -5.45 3.13 33.61
C HIS A 248 -4.41 4.08 34.23
N GLU A 249 -4.83 4.91 35.19
CA GLU A 249 -4.04 5.98 35.83
C GLU A 249 -2.69 5.54 36.42
N ASN A 250 -2.51 4.24 36.67
CA ASN A 250 -1.27 3.69 37.19
C ASN A 250 -0.30 3.25 36.09
N VAL A 251 -0.54 3.50 34.80
CA VAL A 251 0.41 3.16 33.73
C VAL A 251 1.14 4.41 33.28
N GLU A 252 2.46 4.43 33.45
CA GLU A 252 3.32 5.55 33.03
C GLU A 252 4.35 5.10 32.00
N LEU A 253 4.86 6.04 31.19
CA LEU A 253 5.87 5.76 30.17
C LEU A 253 7.22 5.30 30.74
N SER A 254 7.54 5.74 31.96
CA SER A 254 8.74 5.33 32.70
C SER A 254 8.62 3.96 33.34
N HIS A 255 7.47 3.30 33.26
CA HIS A 255 7.29 1.98 33.85
C HIS A 255 8.24 0.95 33.23
N PRO A 256 8.90 0.12 34.06
CA PRO A 256 9.72 -0.98 33.59
C PRO A 256 8.96 -1.87 32.62
N LEU A 257 9.58 -2.23 31.51
CA LEU A 257 8.94 -3.04 30.47
C LEU A 257 8.49 -4.41 31.02
N PHE A 258 9.31 -5.02 31.88
CA PHE A 258 9.04 -6.35 32.43
C PHE A 258 7.89 -6.38 33.44
N ASP A 259 7.48 -5.24 34.00
CA ASP A 259 6.30 -5.17 34.88
C ASP A 259 5.01 -5.52 34.13
N PHE A 260 4.99 -5.34 32.81
CA PHE A 260 3.89 -5.76 31.94
C PHE A 260 3.95 -7.24 31.57
N PHE A 261 5.03 -7.94 31.87
CA PHE A 261 5.25 -9.34 31.50
C PHE A 261 5.75 -10.18 32.70
N PRO A 262 4.94 -10.33 33.76
CA PRO A 262 5.35 -10.99 34.99
C PRO A 262 5.81 -12.45 34.78
N GLU A 263 5.29 -13.14 33.76
CA GLU A 263 5.70 -14.48 33.36
C GLU A 263 7.15 -14.54 32.83
N TYR A 264 7.71 -13.42 32.39
CA TYR A 264 9.07 -13.31 31.84
C TYR A 264 10.02 -12.49 32.74
N ASP A 265 9.63 -12.16 33.97
CA ASP A 265 10.39 -11.32 34.91
C ASP A 265 11.85 -11.80 35.12
N SER A 266 12.08 -13.11 35.09
CA SER A 266 13.43 -13.70 35.19
C SER A 266 14.40 -13.27 34.08
N LEU A 267 13.88 -12.74 32.96
CA LEU A 267 14.67 -12.22 31.84
C LEU A 267 15.06 -10.75 32.02
N ALA A 268 14.56 -10.04 33.05
CA ALA A 268 14.89 -8.66 33.39
C ALA A 268 16.30 -8.54 34.03
N ILE A 269 17.31 -9.01 33.30
CA ILE A 269 18.71 -9.03 33.70
C ILE A 269 19.61 -8.53 32.57
N ASN A 270 20.87 -8.22 32.89
CA ASN A 270 21.89 -7.78 31.92
C ASN A 270 21.51 -6.48 31.19
N GLY A 271 20.97 -5.50 31.93
CA GLY A 271 20.56 -4.19 31.40
C GLY A 271 19.10 -4.14 30.94
N LYS A 272 18.41 -5.28 30.83
CA LYS A 272 16.99 -5.33 30.48
C LYS A 272 16.07 -4.77 31.56
N GLU A 273 16.54 -4.71 32.81
CA GLU A 273 15.88 -4.02 33.92
C GLU A 273 15.75 -2.50 33.71
N LEU A 274 16.49 -1.92 32.75
CA LEU A 274 16.43 -0.50 32.37
C LEU A 274 15.40 -0.22 31.27
N LEU A 275 14.82 -1.26 30.65
CA LEU A 275 13.82 -1.10 29.61
C LEU A 275 12.56 -0.48 30.19
N SER A 276 11.96 0.46 29.46
CA SER A 276 10.71 1.11 29.82
C SER A 276 9.72 1.05 28.66
N LEU A 277 8.45 1.35 28.96
CA LEU A 277 7.42 1.52 27.93
C LEU A 277 7.81 2.63 26.93
N GLU A 278 8.43 3.72 27.39
CA GLU A 278 8.93 4.79 26.52
C GLU A 278 9.96 4.28 25.52
N HIS A 279 10.87 3.40 25.93
CA HIS A 279 11.89 2.85 25.03
C HIS A 279 11.28 2.03 23.88
N LEU A 280 10.14 1.36 24.09
CA LEU A 280 9.40 0.70 23.01
C LEU A 280 8.95 1.73 21.96
N LEU A 281 8.27 2.78 22.42
CA LEU A 281 7.64 3.80 21.57
C LEU A 281 8.64 4.65 20.79
N CYS A 282 9.81 4.86 21.38
CA CYS A 282 10.90 5.65 20.82
C CYS A 282 11.87 4.86 19.94
N MET A 283 11.69 3.55 19.81
CA MET A 283 12.61 2.67 19.08
C MET A 283 14.03 2.62 19.68
N THR A 284 14.15 2.70 21.00
CA THR A 284 15.45 2.75 21.71
C THR A 284 15.59 1.63 22.73
N THR A 285 14.99 0.47 22.48
CA THR A 285 15.10 -0.69 23.39
C THR A 285 16.50 -1.28 23.43
N GLY A 286 17.27 -1.13 22.35
CA GLY A 286 18.55 -1.80 22.19
C GLY A 286 18.44 -3.30 21.89
N PHE A 287 17.23 -3.83 21.64
CA PHE A 287 17.09 -5.16 21.06
C PHE A 287 17.63 -5.16 19.61
N PRO A 288 18.32 -6.23 19.19
CA PRO A 288 18.82 -6.34 17.81
C PRO A 288 17.68 -6.33 16.79
N VAL A 289 17.95 -5.72 15.63
CA VAL A 289 17.04 -5.70 14.48
C VAL A 289 16.89 -7.12 13.89
N ASP A 290 15.71 -7.43 13.37
CA ASP A 290 15.30 -8.78 12.93
C ASP A 290 16.20 -9.42 11.86
N ASP A 291 16.95 -8.62 11.11
CA ASP A 291 17.72 -9.09 9.94
C ASP A 291 19.01 -9.86 10.29
N THR A 292 19.28 -10.13 11.58
CA THR A 292 20.63 -10.55 12.03
C THR A 292 20.70 -11.84 12.83
N GLN A 293 19.59 -12.46 13.28
CA GLN A 293 19.65 -13.69 14.08
C GLN A 293 18.51 -14.67 13.78
N GLU A 294 18.84 -15.96 13.79
CA GLU A 294 17.90 -17.09 13.75
C GLU A 294 16.85 -16.92 14.86
N TRP A 295 15.58 -16.81 14.46
CA TRP A 295 14.48 -16.93 15.40
C TRP A 295 14.63 -18.27 16.11
N VAL A 296 14.66 -18.26 17.45
CA VAL A 296 14.42 -19.49 18.18
C VAL A 296 12.97 -19.85 17.89
N ASP A 297 12.73 -21.00 17.26
CA ASP A 297 11.39 -21.46 16.90
C ASP A 297 10.63 -21.86 18.18
N LEU A 298 10.23 -20.84 18.95
CA LEU A 298 9.35 -20.97 20.10
C LEU A 298 7.93 -20.64 19.68
N ASP A 299 6.97 -21.42 20.17
CA ASP A 299 5.52 -21.16 20.11
C ASP A 299 5.10 -19.91 20.92
N ASP A 300 6.00 -18.94 21.11
CA ASP A 300 5.79 -17.69 21.85
C ASP A 300 6.69 -16.56 21.30
N GLN A 301 6.10 -15.67 20.50
CA GLN A 301 6.81 -14.54 19.90
C GLN A 301 7.31 -13.51 20.94
N LEU A 302 6.63 -13.36 22.08
CA LEU A 302 7.02 -12.38 23.11
C LEU A 302 8.27 -12.88 23.83
N LEU A 303 8.28 -14.17 24.20
CA LEU A 303 9.44 -14.83 24.79
C LEU A 303 10.64 -14.79 23.83
N ASN A 304 10.42 -15.02 22.54
CA ASN A 304 11.47 -14.92 21.52
C ASN A 304 12.14 -13.55 21.54
N ILE A 305 11.35 -12.48 21.59
CA ILE A 305 11.90 -11.13 21.61
C ILE A 305 12.61 -10.85 22.95
N LEU A 306 11.94 -11.09 24.07
CA LEU A 306 12.43 -10.72 25.41
C LEU A 306 13.65 -11.54 25.84
N SER A 307 13.85 -12.73 25.28
CA SER A 307 15.03 -13.58 25.56
C SER A 307 16.30 -13.10 24.85
N ARG A 308 16.21 -12.35 23.75
CA ARG A 308 17.37 -11.89 22.97
C ARG A 308 18.29 -11.00 23.81
N PRO A 309 19.63 -11.14 23.71
CA PRO A 309 20.55 -10.21 24.35
C PRO A 309 20.40 -8.81 23.74
N LEU A 310 20.61 -7.78 24.56
CA LEU A 310 20.65 -6.40 24.07
C LEU A 310 21.90 -6.19 23.22
N ALA A 311 21.73 -5.53 22.07
CA ALA A 311 22.81 -5.09 21.19
C ALA A 311 23.32 -3.69 21.58
N GLU A 312 22.44 -2.84 22.13
CA GLU A 312 22.75 -1.48 22.57
C GLU A 312 22.18 -1.20 23.96
N VAL A 313 22.63 -0.12 24.58
CA VAL A 313 22.08 0.34 25.88
C VAL A 313 20.68 0.93 25.66
N PRO A 314 19.66 0.51 26.45
CA PRO A 314 18.32 1.09 26.36
C PRO A 314 18.33 2.62 26.52
N GLY A 315 17.66 3.31 25.60
CA GLY A 315 17.53 4.77 25.57
C GLY A 315 18.64 5.51 24.83
N GLU A 316 19.76 4.86 24.47
CA GLU A 316 20.91 5.55 23.87
C GLU A 316 20.89 5.59 22.34
N VAL A 317 20.44 4.52 21.69
CA VAL A 317 20.53 4.37 20.23
C VAL A 317 19.14 4.13 19.64
N PHE A 318 18.78 4.96 18.67
CA PHE A 318 17.59 4.72 17.84
C PHE A 318 17.86 3.55 16.88
N GLN A 319 17.00 2.54 16.92
CA GLN A 319 16.98 1.43 15.96
C GLN A 319 15.53 1.07 15.63
N TYR A 320 15.09 1.39 14.40
CA TYR A 320 13.74 1.07 13.96
C TYR A 320 13.52 -0.45 13.94
N ASN A 321 12.73 -0.96 14.88
CA ASN A 321 12.63 -2.39 15.18
C ASN A 321 11.17 -2.83 15.34
N ASN A 322 10.74 -3.83 14.55
CA ASN A 322 9.37 -4.35 14.60
C ASN A 322 9.03 -4.97 15.95
N ASN A 323 10.00 -5.60 16.60
CA ASN A 323 9.84 -6.24 17.90
C ASN A 323 9.30 -5.29 18.97
N ASN A 324 9.70 -4.01 18.93
CA ASN A 324 9.22 -3.04 19.90
C ASN A 324 7.69 -2.86 19.82
N SER A 325 7.14 -2.87 18.60
CA SER A 325 5.71 -2.74 18.39
C SER A 325 4.97 -4.06 18.62
N ILE A 326 5.58 -5.22 18.37
CA ILE A 326 5.03 -6.52 18.78
C ILE A 326 4.89 -6.57 20.31
N LEU A 327 5.93 -6.18 21.05
CA LEU A 327 5.90 -6.06 22.50
C LEU A 327 4.84 -5.06 22.97
N LEU A 328 4.65 -3.94 22.27
CA LEU A 328 3.56 -3.00 22.58
C LEU A 328 2.18 -3.68 22.51
N GLY A 329 1.96 -4.59 21.55
CA GLY A 329 0.74 -5.40 21.50
C GLY A 329 0.55 -6.27 22.75
N GLY A 330 1.63 -6.91 23.21
CA GLY A 330 1.65 -7.66 24.47
C GLY A 330 1.38 -6.77 25.70
N VAL A 331 1.97 -5.58 25.75
CA VAL A 331 1.72 -4.59 26.82
C VAL A 331 0.25 -4.20 26.87
N LEU A 332 -0.37 -3.88 25.73
CA LEU A 332 -1.80 -3.54 25.65
C LEU A 332 -2.68 -4.67 26.19
N GLN A 333 -2.40 -5.92 25.79
CA GLN A 333 -3.14 -7.08 26.27
C GLN A 333 -2.92 -7.31 27.78
N ASN A 334 -1.71 -7.17 28.30
CA ASN A 334 -1.43 -7.44 29.71
C ASN A 334 -1.94 -6.33 30.65
N ILE A 335 -2.11 -5.09 30.17
CA ILE A 335 -2.78 -4.03 30.92
C ILE A 335 -4.30 -4.27 31.00
N THR A 336 -4.92 -4.67 29.90
CA THR A 336 -6.38 -4.59 29.73
C THR A 336 -7.10 -5.94 29.77
N GLY A 337 -6.39 -7.03 29.50
CA GLY A 337 -6.96 -8.35 29.19
C GLY A 337 -7.54 -8.49 27.77
N GLU A 338 -7.53 -7.42 26.97
CA GLU A 338 -8.09 -7.37 25.60
C GLU A 338 -6.97 -7.13 24.57
N PRO A 339 -6.93 -7.85 23.43
CA PRO A 339 -5.96 -7.59 22.37
C PRO A 339 -6.22 -6.25 21.66
N ALA A 340 -5.21 -5.74 20.94
CA ALA A 340 -5.24 -4.41 20.35
C ALA A 340 -6.38 -4.17 19.34
N ASP A 341 -6.79 -5.19 18.59
CA ASP A 341 -7.91 -5.13 17.64
C ASP A 341 -9.27 -4.96 18.33
N GLN A 342 -9.47 -5.57 19.51
CA GLN A 342 -10.66 -5.35 20.33
C GLN A 342 -10.66 -3.96 20.95
N LEU A 343 -9.48 -3.47 21.37
CA LEU A 343 -9.33 -2.12 21.91
C LEU A 343 -9.58 -1.05 20.86
N VAL A 344 -9.10 -1.18 19.62
CA VAL A 344 -9.45 -0.24 18.54
C VAL A 344 -10.93 -0.27 18.26
N GLU A 345 -11.57 -1.44 18.14
CA GLU A 345 -12.99 -1.54 17.83
C GLU A 345 -13.83 -0.80 18.88
N LYS A 346 -13.51 -1.02 20.15
CA LYS A 346 -14.23 -0.46 21.30
C LYS A 346 -14.06 1.05 21.44
N TYR A 347 -12.84 1.56 21.30
CA TYR A 347 -12.52 2.93 21.69
C TYR A 347 -12.18 3.88 20.54
N LEU A 348 -11.86 3.37 19.35
CA LEU A 348 -11.36 4.16 18.24
C LEU A 348 -12.16 3.94 16.95
N PHE A 349 -12.10 2.74 16.39
CA PHE A 349 -12.69 2.37 15.11
C PHE A 349 -14.22 2.37 15.15
N GLY A 350 -14.83 1.71 16.15
CA GLY A 350 -16.29 1.70 16.31
C GLY A 350 -16.89 3.10 16.40
N PRO A 351 -16.41 3.98 17.30
CA PRO A 351 -16.85 5.38 17.37
C PRO A 351 -16.64 6.20 16.08
N MET A 352 -15.70 5.81 15.23
CA MET A 352 -15.41 6.45 13.94
C MET A 352 -16.13 5.80 12.75
N GLY A 353 -16.89 4.73 12.97
CA GLY A 353 -17.54 3.95 11.91
C GLY A 353 -16.54 3.26 10.98
N ILE A 354 -15.38 2.87 11.50
CA ILE A 354 -14.39 2.05 10.79
C ILE A 354 -14.70 0.59 11.12
N SER A 355 -15.18 -0.18 10.13
CA SER A 355 -15.57 -1.58 10.36
C SER A 355 -15.03 -2.55 9.30
N ASN A 356 -14.47 -2.04 8.20
CA ASN A 356 -13.90 -2.86 7.13
C ASN A 356 -12.37 -2.87 7.27
N TYR A 357 -11.88 -3.68 8.19
CA TYR A 357 -10.45 -3.89 8.40
C TYR A 357 -10.14 -5.37 8.67
N GLN A 358 -8.89 -5.77 8.43
CA GLN A 358 -8.38 -7.09 8.76
C GLN A 358 -7.06 -6.93 9.48
N TRP A 359 -6.81 -7.72 10.53
CA TRP A 359 -5.56 -7.65 11.28
C TRP A 359 -4.97 -9.04 11.43
N THR A 360 -3.74 -9.23 10.95
CA THR A 360 -3.05 -10.51 11.07
C THR A 360 -2.71 -10.83 12.52
N TYR A 361 -2.93 -12.09 12.90
CA TYR A 361 -2.61 -12.65 14.21
C TYR A 361 -1.41 -13.59 14.12
N VAL A 362 -0.51 -13.52 15.11
CA VAL A 362 0.56 -14.50 15.34
C VAL A 362 0.58 -14.80 16.84
N ASN A 363 0.61 -16.08 17.19
CA ASN A 363 0.62 -16.58 18.57
C ASN A 363 -0.46 -15.93 19.48
N GLY A 364 -1.66 -15.73 18.93
CA GLY A 364 -2.80 -15.18 19.67
C GLY A 364 -2.82 -13.65 19.81
N LEU A 365 -1.87 -12.94 19.21
CA LEU A 365 -1.77 -11.47 19.26
C LEU A 365 -1.89 -10.83 17.87
N PRO A 366 -2.64 -9.73 17.73
CA PRO A 366 -2.61 -8.93 16.51
C PRO A 366 -1.24 -8.28 16.34
N GLN A 367 -0.70 -8.31 15.12
CA GLN A 367 0.61 -7.78 14.81
C GLN A 367 0.62 -6.25 14.88
N CYS A 368 1.08 -5.67 15.98
CA CYS A 368 1.07 -4.21 16.15
C CYS A 368 2.20 -3.48 15.39
N HIS A 369 3.07 -4.22 14.70
CA HIS A 369 4.15 -3.65 13.88
C HIS A 369 3.75 -3.47 12.40
N SER A 370 2.80 -4.23 11.88
CA SER A 370 2.41 -4.30 10.46
C SER A 370 1.03 -4.95 10.28
N ASP A 371 0.58 -5.14 9.05
CA ASP A 371 -0.46 -6.11 8.68
C ASP A 371 -1.87 -5.84 9.23
N LEU A 372 -2.12 -4.61 9.65
CA LEU A 372 -3.46 -4.05 9.60
C LEU A 372 -3.79 -3.69 8.15
N GLN A 373 -4.94 -4.13 7.68
CA GLN A 373 -5.51 -3.75 6.39
C GLN A 373 -6.74 -2.89 6.62
N MET A 374 -6.85 -1.75 5.95
CA MET A 374 -8.02 -0.86 6.06
C MET A 374 -8.27 -0.06 4.78
N LEU A 375 -9.43 0.59 4.68
CA LEU A 375 -9.76 1.43 3.53
C LEU A 375 -8.94 2.73 3.53
N PRO A 376 -8.56 3.27 2.37
CA PRO A 376 -7.89 4.57 2.29
C PRO A 376 -8.71 5.72 2.92
N ARG A 377 -10.05 5.68 2.83
CA ARG A 377 -10.92 6.65 3.50
C ARG A 377 -10.79 6.57 5.02
N ASP A 378 -10.69 5.37 5.59
CA ASP A 378 -10.50 5.18 7.02
C ASP A 378 -9.12 5.62 7.49
N MET A 379 -8.07 5.43 6.68
CA MET A 379 -6.76 6.05 6.93
C MET A 379 -6.87 7.59 7.01
N ALA A 380 -7.68 8.20 6.14
CA ALA A 380 -7.93 9.64 6.14
C ALA A 380 -8.64 10.09 7.43
N LYS A 381 -9.62 9.32 7.92
CA LYS A 381 -10.27 9.57 9.21
C LYS A 381 -9.28 9.57 10.37
N ILE A 382 -8.33 8.61 10.40
CA ILE A 382 -7.26 8.56 11.40
C ILE A 382 -6.36 9.80 11.31
N GLY A 383 -5.96 10.20 10.10
CA GLY A 383 -5.20 11.43 9.90
C GLY A 383 -5.95 12.68 10.40
N GLN A 384 -7.24 12.77 10.10
CA GLN A 384 -8.09 13.89 10.54
C GLN A 384 -8.29 13.90 12.07
N LEU A 385 -8.45 12.74 12.70
CA LEU A 385 -8.50 12.61 14.16
C LEU A 385 -7.23 13.18 14.81
N VAL A 386 -6.05 12.80 14.30
CA VAL A 386 -4.77 13.29 14.83
C VAL A 386 -4.58 14.77 14.56
N LEU A 387 -4.95 15.26 13.37
CA LEU A 387 -4.97 16.70 13.04
C LEU A 387 -5.88 17.48 14.02
N ASN A 388 -7.03 16.90 14.36
CA ASN A 388 -8.00 17.47 15.32
C ASN A 388 -7.63 17.22 16.79
N ASN A 389 -6.35 16.90 17.08
CA ASN A 389 -5.86 16.66 18.44
C ASN A 389 -6.65 15.56 19.19
N GLY A 390 -7.02 14.50 18.48
CA GLY A 390 -7.68 13.31 19.04
C GLY A 390 -9.20 13.40 19.09
N LYS A 391 -9.80 14.41 18.43
CA LYS A 391 -11.25 14.59 18.34
C LYS A 391 -11.84 14.04 17.05
N TRP A 392 -12.94 13.31 17.19
CA TRP A 392 -13.80 12.90 16.08
C TRP A 392 -15.20 13.43 16.33
N GLY A 393 -15.67 14.34 15.47
CA GLY A 393 -16.83 15.17 15.78
C GLY A 393 -16.64 15.92 17.10
N ASP A 394 -17.63 15.82 18.00
CA ASP A 394 -17.58 16.42 19.33
C ASP A 394 -16.91 15.54 20.40
N HIS A 395 -16.48 14.33 20.05
CA HIS A 395 -15.94 13.35 20.99
C HIS A 395 -14.42 13.39 21.03
N GLN A 396 -13.84 13.46 22.23
CA GLN A 396 -12.41 13.27 22.45
C GLN A 396 -12.13 11.77 22.56
N LEU A 397 -11.68 11.15 21.46
CA LEU A 397 -11.41 9.70 21.43
C LEU A 397 -10.01 9.38 21.94
N VAL A 398 -8.99 10.12 21.48
CA VAL A 398 -7.60 9.98 21.96
C VAL A 398 -7.25 11.18 22.81
N PRO A 399 -6.64 11.04 24.00
CA PRO A 399 -6.32 12.20 24.83
C PRO A 399 -5.50 13.25 24.09
N LYS A 400 -5.92 14.51 24.18
CA LYS A 400 -5.20 15.64 23.54
C LYS A 400 -3.74 15.72 23.98
N ALA A 401 -3.47 15.41 25.25
CA ALA A 401 -2.12 15.35 25.79
C ALA A 401 -1.29 14.23 25.12
N TRP A 402 -1.91 13.06 24.88
CA TRP A 402 -1.27 11.97 24.17
C TRP A 402 -0.93 12.37 22.74
N ILE A 403 -1.88 12.91 21.96
CA ILE A 403 -1.61 13.35 20.58
C ILE A 403 -0.42 14.30 20.55
N ARG A 404 -0.42 15.34 21.39
CA ARG A 404 0.70 16.31 21.45
C ARG A 404 2.03 15.63 21.80
N ASN A 405 2.02 14.70 22.75
CA ASN A 405 3.25 14.04 23.20
C ASN A 405 3.73 12.96 22.23
N SER A 406 2.85 12.21 21.58
CA SER A 406 3.23 11.14 20.65
C SER A 406 3.73 11.65 19.32
N THR A 407 3.37 12.88 18.96
CA THR A 407 3.70 13.51 17.67
C THR A 407 4.61 14.73 17.81
N ARG A 408 5.42 14.77 18.88
CA ARG A 408 6.54 15.72 19.02
C ARG A 408 7.87 14.96 18.90
N PRO A 409 8.96 15.63 18.50
CA PRO A 409 10.28 15.00 18.47
C PRO A 409 10.70 14.55 19.86
N HIS A 410 11.05 13.27 20.01
CA HIS A 410 11.73 12.73 21.20
C HIS A 410 13.17 12.36 20.90
N LEU A 411 13.43 11.81 19.70
CA LEU A 411 14.78 11.55 19.19
C LEU A 411 14.92 12.06 17.76
N ALA A 412 16.13 12.47 17.40
CA ALA A 412 16.52 12.63 16.01
C ALA A 412 16.91 11.25 15.47
N GLU A 413 16.27 10.80 14.40
CA GLU A 413 16.66 9.57 13.70
C GLU A 413 17.78 9.87 12.70
N SER A 414 17.63 10.96 11.96
CA SER A 414 18.61 11.45 10.98
C SER A 414 18.53 12.97 10.87
N GLU A 415 19.33 13.55 9.97
CA GLU A 415 19.18 14.96 9.61
C GLU A 415 17.85 15.27 8.88
N TYR A 416 17.06 14.24 8.56
CA TYR A 416 15.86 14.37 7.76
C TYR A 416 14.58 14.08 8.53
N PHE A 417 14.64 13.11 9.44
CA PHE A 417 13.52 12.70 10.27
C PHE A 417 13.85 12.76 11.75
N ASP A 418 12.87 13.27 12.50
CA ASP A 418 12.78 13.04 13.93
C ASP A 418 11.72 11.94 14.18
N TYR A 419 11.76 11.35 15.37
CA TYR A 419 10.84 10.29 15.77
C TYR A 419 10.07 10.66 17.04
N GLY A 420 8.75 10.45 16.99
CA GLY A 420 7.83 10.53 18.10
C GLY A 420 7.53 9.16 18.70
N TYR A 421 6.41 9.01 19.40
CA TYR A 421 5.95 7.70 19.88
C TYR A 421 5.25 6.94 18.74
N HIS A 422 6.02 6.21 17.94
CA HIS A 422 5.59 5.57 16.67
C HIS A 422 5.09 6.52 15.58
N TRP A 423 5.59 7.76 15.54
CA TRP A 423 5.28 8.73 14.49
C TRP A 423 6.58 9.29 13.90
N TRP A 424 6.65 9.35 12.57
CA TRP A 424 7.73 10.05 11.90
C TRP A 424 7.42 11.54 11.83
N LEU A 425 8.44 12.36 11.98
CA LEU A 425 8.33 13.81 12.02
C LEU A 425 9.37 14.38 11.08
N ARG A 426 9.04 15.48 10.40
CA ARG A 426 10.06 16.23 9.68
C ARG A 426 11.09 16.76 10.67
N SER A 427 12.37 16.53 10.40
CA SER A 427 13.43 16.96 11.32
C SER A 427 13.47 18.48 11.47
N ALA A 428 13.84 18.96 12.65
CA ALA A 428 14.16 20.37 12.89
C ALA A 428 15.25 20.93 11.96
N SER A 429 16.12 20.07 11.42
CA SER A 429 17.14 20.45 10.43
C SER A 429 16.52 20.81 9.06
N ASN A 430 15.28 20.39 8.83
CA ASN A 430 14.45 20.68 7.66
C ASN A 430 15.05 20.25 6.31
N LYS A 431 15.99 19.30 6.33
CA LYS A 431 16.61 18.76 5.12
C LYS A 431 15.69 17.73 4.46
N ALA A 432 15.65 17.76 3.14
CA ALA A 432 15.06 16.69 2.33
C ALA A 432 16.01 15.49 2.30
N TRP A 433 15.48 14.29 2.51
CA TRP A 433 16.24 13.03 2.44
C TRP A 433 16.34 12.45 1.03
N TRP A 434 15.66 13.06 0.05
CA TRP A 434 15.68 12.64 -1.36
C TRP A 434 16.63 13.51 -2.19
N ASP A 435 17.24 12.89 -3.20
CA ASP A 435 18.26 13.53 -4.03
C ASP A 435 17.69 14.65 -4.90
N LYS A 436 18.28 15.84 -4.80
CA LYS A 436 17.98 17.05 -5.61
C LYS A 436 16.49 17.45 -5.54
N PRO A 437 16.01 17.97 -4.39
CA PRO A 437 14.64 18.46 -4.29
C PRO A 437 14.34 19.45 -5.41
N GLU A 438 13.27 19.23 -6.17
CA GLU A 438 12.94 20.04 -7.35
C GLU A 438 12.54 21.46 -6.93
N THR A 439 11.98 21.57 -5.73
CA THR A 439 11.71 22.84 -5.10
C THR A 439 12.66 23.04 -3.93
N ARG A 440 13.32 24.20 -3.86
CA ARG A 440 13.94 24.67 -2.61
C ARG A 440 12.88 25.14 -1.62
N SER A 441 11.66 24.60 -1.63
CA SER A 441 10.58 25.07 -0.77
C SER A 441 10.92 24.72 0.68
N ASN A 442 11.63 25.64 1.30
CA ASN A 442 11.94 25.72 2.72
C ASN A 442 10.69 26.07 3.55
N ALA A 443 9.48 25.88 3.03
CA ALA A 443 8.28 26.06 3.82
C ALA A 443 8.30 24.95 4.89
N GLY A 444 8.74 25.32 6.09
CA GLY A 444 8.87 24.48 7.27
C GLY A 444 7.49 24.12 7.80
N HIS A 445 6.75 23.33 7.03
CA HIS A 445 5.46 22.81 7.44
C HIS A 445 5.63 21.81 8.57
N GLU A 446 4.67 21.83 9.49
CA GLU A 446 4.63 20.90 10.62
C GLU A 446 4.05 19.57 10.15
N ILE A 447 4.94 18.66 9.75
CA ILE A 447 4.58 17.36 9.16
C ILE A 447 4.74 16.22 10.17
N VAL A 448 3.66 15.47 10.35
CA VAL A 448 3.59 14.20 11.09
C VAL A 448 3.21 13.09 10.12
N ILE A 449 3.90 11.95 10.16
CA ILE A 449 3.70 10.85 9.20
C ILE A 449 3.59 9.51 9.92
N ALA A 450 2.53 8.76 9.65
CA ALA A 450 2.53 7.32 9.79
C ALA A 450 3.06 6.74 8.47
N LEU A 451 4.20 6.06 8.48
CA LEU A 451 4.90 5.62 7.26
C LEU A 451 4.99 4.09 7.22
N GLY A 452 4.39 3.52 6.18
CA GLY A 452 4.37 2.11 5.85
C GLY A 452 5.35 1.74 4.74
N PHE A 453 5.77 0.46 4.74
CA PHE A 453 6.56 -0.10 3.65
C PHE A 453 5.78 -0.08 2.33
N GLY A 454 6.48 0.03 1.20
CA GLY A 454 5.88 0.12 -0.13
C GLY A 454 5.38 1.51 -0.55
N GLY A 455 5.23 2.45 0.39
CA GLY A 455 4.78 3.83 0.13
C GLY A 455 3.37 4.15 0.64
N GLN A 456 2.86 3.32 1.57
CA GLN A 456 1.65 3.64 2.31
C GLN A 456 1.95 4.73 3.34
N TYR A 457 1.15 5.79 3.42
CA TYR A 457 1.28 6.71 4.55
C TYR A 457 0.00 7.48 4.86
N ILE A 458 -0.05 7.98 6.09
CA ILE A 458 -0.93 9.05 6.54
C ILE A 458 -0.03 10.24 6.88
N MET A 459 -0.03 11.26 6.02
CA MET A 459 0.74 12.49 6.21
C MET A 459 -0.18 13.60 6.68
N ILE A 460 0.17 14.25 7.78
CA ILE A 460 -0.59 15.34 8.39
C ILE A 460 0.28 16.59 8.33
N VAL A 461 -0.22 17.64 7.67
CA VAL A 461 0.44 18.94 7.56
C VAL A 461 -0.37 19.94 8.36
N ARG A 462 0.04 20.17 9.61
CA ARG A 462 -0.80 20.82 10.63
C ARG A 462 -1.12 22.26 10.31
N ASP A 463 -0.11 23.02 9.92
CA ASP A 463 -0.21 24.45 9.61
C ASP A 463 -1.08 24.72 8.38
N LEU A 464 -1.31 23.71 7.53
CA LEU A 464 -2.20 23.79 6.38
C LEU A 464 -3.57 23.13 6.60
N ASN A 465 -3.84 22.54 7.78
CA ASN A 465 -5.01 21.69 8.02
C ASN A 465 -5.20 20.64 6.91
N LEU A 466 -4.12 19.95 6.55
CA LEU A 466 -4.09 19.02 5.43
C LEU A 466 -3.80 17.59 5.92
N VAL A 467 -4.52 16.63 5.38
CA VAL A 467 -4.22 15.20 5.52
C VAL A 467 -4.08 14.60 4.13
N VAL A 468 -3.01 13.86 3.89
CA VAL A 468 -2.76 13.16 2.63
C VAL A 468 -2.56 11.69 2.93
N VAL A 469 -3.28 10.84 2.21
CA VAL A 469 -3.19 9.39 2.32
C VAL A 469 -2.75 8.82 0.97
N THR A 470 -1.80 7.90 1.01
CA THR A 470 -1.41 7.11 -0.16
C THR A 470 -1.46 5.62 0.09
N THR A 471 -2.00 4.96 -0.93
CA THR A 471 -1.95 3.56 -1.38
C THR A 471 -0.74 3.14 -2.23
N SER A 472 0.03 2.07 -2.01
CA SER A 472 0.98 1.54 -3.03
C SER A 472 1.57 0.16 -2.76
N SER A 473 2.14 -0.42 -3.81
CA SER A 473 2.82 -1.72 -3.79
C SER A 473 4.26 -1.69 -4.35
N ASP A 474 5.03 -0.62 -4.10
CA ASP A 474 6.43 -0.52 -4.57
C ASP A 474 7.41 -1.17 -3.59
N TYR A 475 7.31 -2.49 -3.41
CA TYR A 475 8.06 -3.22 -2.37
C TYR A 475 9.53 -3.49 -2.73
N ALA A 476 9.86 -3.85 -3.98
CA ALA A 476 11.27 -4.08 -4.34
C ALA A 476 12.07 -2.83 -4.67
N ASN A 477 11.41 -1.70 -4.93
CA ASN A 477 12.10 -0.47 -5.25
C ASN A 477 11.99 0.52 -4.10
N GLY A 478 12.87 0.37 -3.12
CA GLY A 478 12.92 1.24 -1.94
C GLY A 478 13.00 2.72 -2.28
N HIS A 479 13.56 3.11 -3.44
CA HIS A 479 13.55 4.51 -3.91
C HIS A 479 12.17 4.98 -4.39
N MET A 480 11.35 4.10 -4.99
CA MET A 480 10.00 4.42 -5.46
C MET A 480 8.96 4.42 -4.33
N ALA A 481 9.08 3.52 -3.35
CA ALA A 481 8.29 3.62 -2.11
C ALA A 481 8.50 5.00 -1.46
N ARG A 482 9.75 5.45 -1.51
CA ARG A 482 10.25 6.69 -0.98
C ARG A 482 9.82 7.94 -1.79
N SER A 483 9.79 7.87 -3.11
CA SER A 483 9.52 9.03 -3.99
C SER A 483 8.13 9.66 -3.84
N LYS A 484 7.20 8.99 -3.17
CA LYS A 484 5.84 9.48 -2.90
C LYS A 484 5.79 10.59 -1.84
N ILE A 485 6.71 10.62 -0.89
CA ILE A 485 6.81 11.73 0.07
C ILE A 485 7.24 13.03 -0.65
N PRO A 486 8.30 13.03 -1.48
CA PRO A 486 8.63 14.16 -2.35
C PRO A 486 7.47 14.60 -3.23
N LEU A 487 6.73 13.65 -3.82
CA LEU A 487 5.51 13.98 -4.59
C LEU A 487 4.53 14.82 -3.77
N VAL A 488 4.25 14.45 -2.52
CA VAL A 488 3.34 15.24 -1.69
C VAL A 488 3.94 16.60 -1.35
N ILE A 489 5.19 16.62 -0.88
CA ILE A 489 5.82 17.84 -0.38
C ILE A 489 6.06 18.86 -1.51
N GLU A 490 6.50 18.41 -2.68
CA GLU A 490 6.94 19.30 -3.75
C GLU A 490 5.90 19.56 -4.82
N LYS A 491 4.87 18.71 -4.94
CA LYS A 491 3.84 18.83 -5.99
C LYS A 491 2.44 19.08 -5.42
N LEU A 492 2.08 18.39 -4.35
CA LEU A 492 0.72 18.45 -3.81
C LEU A 492 0.55 19.60 -2.82
N ILE A 493 1.44 19.74 -1.83
CA ILE A 493 1.38 20.82 -0.83
C ILE A 493 1.30 22.21 -1.50
N PRO A 494 2.11 22.53 -2.53
CA PRO A 494 2.04 23.82 -3.20
C PRO A 494 0.67 24.18 -3.78
N LEU A 495 -0.21 23.20 -4.05
CA LEU A 495 -1.60 23.49 -4.47
C LEU A 495 -2.40 24.22 -3.39
N PHE A 496 -2.05 24.03 -2.12
CA PHE A 496 -2.79 24.53 -0.94
C PHE A 496 -2.08 25.68 -0.22
N VAL A 497 -0.89 26.06 -0.70
CA VAL A 497 -0.17 27.24 -0.22
C VAL A 497 -0.58 28.40 -1.11
N ASN A 498 -1.51 29.23 -0.63
CA ASN A 498 -1.82 30.49 -1.31
C ASN A 498 -0.71 31.52 -1.01
N ASP A 499 -0.27 32.25 -2.05
CA ASP A 499 0.61 33.43 -1.96
C ASP A 499 0.02 34.56 -1.10
#